data_AF-A0A3D5G6K3-F1
#
_entry.id   AF-A0A3D5G6K3-F1
#
_cell.length_a   1.000
_cell.length_b   1.000
_cell.length_c   1.000
_cell.angle_alpha   90.00
_cell.angle_beta   90.00
_cell.angle_gamma   90.00
#
_symmetry.space_group_name_H-M   'P 1'
#
loop_
_entity.id
_entity.type
_entity.pdbx_description
1 polymer ?
#
loop_
_entity_poly.entity_id
_entity_poly.type
_entity_poly.pdbx_seq_one_letter_code
_entity_poly.pdbx_strand_id
1 'polypeptide(L)'
;MSNLVQRLNITAHPQLEKSLGYRGDSPWVAWRWEPEIEQLICSDGKTVETGNNMAWLVFLQHDLVQPVLQEYNLGEGDRHSLLLDRKTRNLYIGEGTAIQSLLEQPESLCLLTCLNGNTKGDRNFAETWQKKLAKTTKTNAFRHLTNLIPLSIAATLISALGVGTGLWVVPAVQQKLAQKTAPISPMSFEASCYIGQSYKFSSHVGSLNGNKELHLIAVYEATSPQENGNRAKSAIEVKVERQNKPIILALSAYEPINWNVTVEPGAVIEKILVNGYHNQTISGVTGIPVEEHSYEETGDYLGNFIYKWDATTESTNTPSLVTKLEQINHTKLSSFQGCYRGTSFTIK
;
A
#
# COMPACT_ATOMS: atom_id res chain seq x y z
N MET A 1 5.34 5.08 -22.21
CA MET A 1 6.11 4.30 -21.22
C MET A 1 6.37 5.24 -20.06
N SER A 2 5.81 4.95 -18.89
CA SER A 2 5.86 5.85 -17.74
C SER A 2 7.31 5.97 -17.24
N ASN A 3 7.97 7.10 -17.50
CA ASN A 3 9.30 7.40 -16.97
C ASN A 3 9.20 7.71 -15.47
N LEU A 4 9.04 6.68 -14.64
CA LEU A 4 8.93 6.82 -13.19
C LEU A 4 10.25 7.33 -12.56
N VAL A 5 11.39 7.04 -13.20
CA VAL A 5 12.73 7.50 -12.83
C VAL A 5 13.54 7.80 -14.09
N GLN A 6 14.17 8.96 -14.15
CA GLN A 6 14.95 9.47 -15.27
C GLN A 6 16.38 9.79 -14.83
N ARG A 7 17.36 9.38 -15.64
CA ARG A 7 18.76 9.79 -15.44
C ARG A 7 18.94 11.25 -15.84
N LEU A 8 19.63 12.00 -14.99
CA LEU A 8 19.99 13.39 -15.26
C LEU A 8 21.32 13.45 -16.00
N ASN A 9 21.45 14.40 -16.92
CA ASN A 9 22.71 14.65 -17.64
C ASN A 9 23.66 15.54 -16.83
N ILE A 10 23.84 15.21 -15.56
CA ILE A 10 24.75 15.86 -14.62
C ILE A 10 25.44 14.78 -13.80
N THR A 11 26.75 14.92 -13.62
CA THR A 11 27.57 13.98 -12.84
C THR A 11 27.80 14.55 -11.45
N ALA A 12 27.54 13.74 -10.42
CA ALA A 12 27.70 14.16 -9.04
C ALA A 12 29.17 14.28 -8.64
N HIS A 13 29.55 15.43 -8.06
CA HIS A 13 30.86 15.63 -7.43
C HIS A 13 31.12 14.54 -6.36
N PRO A 14 32.34 13.98 -6.20
CA PRO A 14 32.62 12.87 -5.29
C PRO A 14 32.27 13.09 -3.81
N GLN A 15 32.09 14.35 -3.40
CA GLN A 15 31.71 14.71 -2.03
C GLN A 15 30.24 15.10 -1.87
N LEU A 16 29.44 15.04 -2.94
CA LEU A 16 28.06 15.51 -2.93
C LEU A 16 27.26 14.92 -1.76
N GLU A 17 27.33 13.60 -1.56
CA GLU A 17 26.57 12.94 -0.50
C GLU A 17 26.95 13.45 0.89
N LYS A 18 28.24 13.71 1.13
CA LYS A 18 28.76 14.19 2.41
C LYS A 18 28.38 15.66 2.64
N SER A 19 28.36 16.47 1.59
CA SER A 19 27.93 17.87 1.66
C SER A 19 26.44 17.98 1.94
N LEU A 20 25.63 17.09 1.36
CA LEU A 20 24.18 17.03 1.59
C LEU A 20 23.80 16.33 2.89
N GLY A 21 24.77 15.91 3.71
CA GLY A 21 24.55 15.40 5.07
C GLY A 21 24.55 13.89 5.21
N TYR A 22 24.64 13.12 4.13
CA TYR A 22 24.67 11.65 4.21
C TYR A 22 26.03 11.14 4.69
N ARG A 23 26.01 10.25 5.69
CA ARG A 23 27.23 9.68 6.32
C ARG A 23 27.41 8.18 6.12
N GLY A 24 26.41 7.49 5.55
CA GLY A 24 26.47 6.04 5.36
C GLY A 24 27.35 5.57 4.19
N ASP A 25 27.46 4.24 4.09
CA ASP A 25 28.29 3.53 3.10
C ASP A 25 27.47 2.84 2.01
N SER A 26 26.15 3.07 1.96
CA SER A 26 25.31 2.46 0.92
C SER A 26 25.74 2.93 -0.47
N PRO A 27 25.73 2.05 -1.50
CA PRO A 27 26.01 2.44 -2.87
C PRO A 27 24.96 3.39 -3.47
N TRP A 28 23.77 3.46 -2.86
CA TRP A 28 22.67 4.29 -3.30
C TRP A 28 22.14 5.13 -2.15
N VAL A 29 21.83 6.40 -2.44
CA VAL A 29 21.23 7.32 -1.48
C VAL A 29 20.32 8.28 -2.23
N ALA A 30 19.18 8.59 -1.65
CA ALA A 30 18.26 9.59 -2.18
C ALA A 30 18.06 10.75 -1.20
N TRP A 31 17.72 11.91 -1.75
CA TRP A 31 17.31 13.09 -1.02
C TRP A 31 15.92 13.54 -1.45
N ARG A 32 15.11 13.98 -0.48
CA ARG A 32 13.82 14.61 -0.70
C ARG A 32 13.62 15.76 0.28
N TRP A 33 12.96 16.81 -0.17
CA TRP A 33 12.49 17.86 0.73
C TRP A 33 11.25 17.37 1.48
N GLU A 34 11.10 17.78 2.73
CA GLU A 34 9.89 17.57 3.54
C GLU A 34 9.33 18.95 3.91
N PRO A 35 8.30 19.46 3.20
CA PRO A 35 7.81 20.83 3.36
C PRO A 35 7.24 21.11 4.76
N GLU A 36 6.66 20.11 5.42
CA GLU A 36 6.02 20.33 6.73
C GLU A 36 7.00 20.73 7.83
N ILE A 37 8.23 20.25 7.73
CA ILE A 37 9.30 20.52 8.69
C ILE A 37 10.46 21.29 8.04
N GLU A 38 10.27 21.76 6.80
CA GLU A 38 11.26 22.49 6.00
C GLU A 38 12.66 21.84 6.05
N GLN A 39 12.69 20.51 5.89
CA GLN A 39 13.87 19.72 6.16
C GLN A 39 14.22 18.81 4.98
N LEU A 40 15.49 18.80 4.60
CA LEU A 40 16.03 17.79 3.71
C LEU A 40 16.08 16.45 4.45
N ILE A 41 15.49 15.43 3.87
CA ILE A 41 15.57 14.05 4.33
C ILE A 41 16.42 13.27 3.34
N CYS A 42 17.31 12.42 3.84
CA CYS A 42 18.03 11.46 3.02
C CYS A 42 17.79 10.03 3.49
N SER A 43 17.76 9.12 2.52
CA SER A 43 17.44 7.70 2.71
C SER A 43 18.32 6.85 1.83
N ASP A 44 18.85 5.76 2.37
CA ASP A 44 19.58 4.75 1.61
C ASP A 44 18.84 3.41 1.50
N GLY A 45 17.55 3.41 1.84
CA GLY A 45 16.69 2.23 1.88
C GLY A 45 16.82 1.42 3.17
N LYS A 46 17.82 1.69 4.01
CA LYS A 46 18.00 1.04 5.32
C LYS A 46 17.85 2.01 6.47
N THR A 47 18.32 3.23 6.27
CA THR A 47 18.34 4.30 7.25
C THR A 47 17.74 5.55 6.63
N VAL A 48 17.09 6.34 7.48
CA VAL A 48 16.55 7.66 7.13
C VAL A 48 17.14 8.65 8.11
N GLU A 49 17.77 9.69 7.60
CA GLU A 49 18.42 10.72 8.41
C GLU A 49 18.15 12.13 7.85
N THR A 50 18.40 13.15 8.67
CA THR A 50 18.29 14.55 8.24
C THR A 50 19.52 14.95 7.42
N GLY A 51 19.27 15.62 6.30
CA GLY A 51 20.29 16.19 5.44
C GLY A 51 20.64 17.64 5.79
N ASN A 52 21.52 18.23 4.99
CA ASN A 52 21.95 19.62 5.15
C ASN A 52 21.13 20.55 4.24
N ASN A 53 20.17 21.28 4.82
CA ASN A 53 19.24 22.15 4.08
C ASN A 53 19.99 23.24 3.29
N MET A 54 21.00 23.87 3.90
CA MET A 54 21.75 24.94 3.21
C MET A 54 22.54 24.40 2.02
N ALA A 55 23.21 23.26 2.18
CA ALA A 55 23.92 22.63 1.07
C ALA A 55 22.96 22.19 -0.05
N TRP A 56 21.75 21.76 0.30
CA TRP A 56 20.70 21.41 -0.66
C TRP A 56 20.23 22.61 -1.48
N LEU A 57 19.90 23.71 -0.82
CA LEU A 57 19.46 24.92 -1.52
C LEU A 57 20.55 25.49 -2.42
N VAL A 58 21.81 25.49 -1.97
CA VAL A 58 22.97 25.87 -2.80
C VAL A 58 23.13 24.94 -4.00
N PHE A 59 22.98 23.62 -3.80
CA PHE A 59 23.04 22.64 -4.88
C PHE A 59 21.94 22.89 -5.93
N LEU A 60 20.70 23.14 -5.51
CA LEU A 60 19.58 23.41 -6.42
C LEU A 60 19.73 24.72 -7.20
N GLN A 61 20.44 25.71 -6.64
CA GLN A 61 20.72 26.99 -7.28
C GLN A 61 21.96 27.00 -8.17
N HIS A 62 22.74 25.91 -8.18
CA HIS A 62 23.98 25.84 -8.96
C HIS A 62 23.69 25.92 -10.47
N ASP A 63 24.48 26.70 -11.23
CA ASP A 63 24.25 27.00 -12.65
C ASP A 63 24.07 25.75 -13.55
N LEU A 64 24.78 24.67 -13.24
CA LEU A 64 24.65 23.39 -13.97
C LEU A 64 23.46 22.53 -13.54
N VAL A 65 22.87 22.80 -12.38
CA VAL A 65 21.84 21.98 -11.74
C VAL A 65 20.46 22.62 -11.89
N GLN A 66 20.36 23.92 -11.64
CA GLN A 66 19.10 24.67 -11.65
C GLN A 66 18.30 24.47 -12.97
N PRO A 67 18.90 24.57 -14.18
CA PRO A 67 18.14 24.42 -15.42
C PRO A 67 17.55 23.01 -15.60
N VAL A 68 18.16 22.01 -14.95
CA VAL A 68 17.74 20.60 -15.02
C VAL A 68 16.70 20.28 -13.96
N LEU A 69 16.78 20.89 -12.78
CA LEU A 69 15.98 20.50 -11.62
C LEU A 69 14.82 21.43 -11.28
N GLN A 70 14.75 22.64 -11.85
CA GLN A 70 13.73 23.63 -11.47
C GLN A 70 12.29 23.12 -11.62
N GLU A 71 12.02 22.29 -12.63
CA GLU A 71 10.67 21.79 -12.93
C GLU A 71 10.14 20.80 -11.89
N TYR A 72 11.03 20.22 -11.08
CA TYR A 72 10.67 19.20 -10.08
C TYR A 72 10.35 19.80 -8.70
N ASN A 73 10.58 21.11 -8.53
CA ASN A 73 10.38 21.87 -7.30
C ASN A 73 10.98 21.24 -6.03
N LEU A 74 12.22 20.74 -6.14
CA LEU A 74 12.89 19.98 -5.08
C LEU A 74 13.23 20.77 -3.79
N GLY A 75 13.04 22.08 -3.77
CA GLY A 75 13.31 22.94 -2.60
C GLY A 75 12.07 23.27 -1.77
N GLU A 76 10.88 22.95 -2.28
CA GLU A 76 9.61 23.32 -1.67
C GLU A 76 8.59 22.16 -1.73
N GLY A 77 8.66 21.34 -2.77
CA GLY A 77 7.80 20.19 -2.97
C GLY A 77 8.51 18.86 -2.69
N ASP A 78 7.70 17.88 -2.33
CA ASP A 78 8.12 16.54 -1.91
C ASP A 78 7.68 15.44 -2.88
N ARG A 79 7.18 15.83 -4.06
CA ARG A 79 6.76 14.92 -5.13
C ARG A 79 7.92 14.11 -5.71
N HIS A 80 9.07 14.75 -5.87
CA HIS A 80 10.22 14.15 -6.51
C HIS A 80 11.36 13.95 -5.52
N SER A 81 12.22 12.99 -5.81
CA SER A 81 13.45 12.75 -5.05
C SER A 81 14.64 12.67 -5.99
N LEU A 82 15.80 13.05 -5.50
CA LEU A 82 17.06 12.93 -6.21
C LEU A 82 17.75 11.66 -5.72
N LEU A 83 18.04 10.72 -6.61
CA LEU A 83 18.76 9.48 -6.31
C LEU A 83 20.17 9.54 -6.88
N LEU A 84 21.16 9.14 -6.08
CA LEU A 84 22.57 9.06 -6.46
C LEU A 84 23.05 7.60 -6.48
N ASP A 85 23.61 7.19 -7.61
CA ASP A 85 24.53 6.05 -7.66
C ASP A 85 25.93 6.53 -7.26
N ARG A 86 26.39 6.15 -6.07
CA ARG A 86 27.70 6.59 -5.56
C ARG A 86 28.87 5.93 -6.28
N LYS A 87 28.67 4.79 -6.95
CA LYS A 87 29.72 4.09 -7.71
C LYS A 87 29.93 4.75 -9.06
N THR A 88 28.84 5.00 -9.79
CA THR A 88 28.93 5.58 -11.14
C THR A 88 28.82 7.10 -11.17
N ARG A 89 28.49 7.73 -10.03
CA ARG A 89 28.25 9.17 -9.85
C ARG A 89 27.12 9.72 -10.71
N ASN A 90 26.21 8.84 -11.14
CA ASN A 90 25.02 9.24 -11.88
C ASN A 90 23.92 9.72 -10.92
N LEU A 91 23.26 10.80 -11.34
CA LEU A 91 22.08 11.31 -10.67
C LEU A 91 20.82 10.89 -11.44
N TYR A 92 19.77 10.63 -10.69
CA TYR A 92 18.46 10.28 -11.18
C TYR A 92 17.41 11.14 -10.47
N ILE A 93 16.36 11.50 -11.20
CA ILE A 93 15.17 12.15 -10.67
C ILE A 93 13.99 11.23 -10.89
N GLY A 94 13.03 11.21 -9.97
CA GLY A 94 11.83 10.40 -10.11
C GLY A 94 10.82 10.76 -9.05
N GLU A 95 9.63 10.18 -9.17
CA GLU A 95 8.65 10.29 -8.09
C GLU A 95 9.24 9.68 -6.81
N GLY A 96 9.06 10.36 -5.68
CA GLY A 96 9.70 9.96 -4.43
C GLY A 96 9.35 8.53 -4.01
N THR A 97 8.12 8.10 -4.28
CA THR A 97 7.63 6.73 -4.03
C THR A 97 8.33 5.69 -4.92
N ALA A 98 8.60 6.02 -6.19
CA ALA A 98 9.31 5.14 -7.10
C ALA A 98 10.78 4.98 -6.67
N ILE A 99 11.42 6.08 -6.27
CA ILE A 99 12.80 6.06 -5.77
C ILE A 99 12.92 5.29 -4.46
N GLN A 100 12.00 5.49 -3.52
CA GLN A 100 12.00 4.74 -2.27
C GLN A 100 11.80 3.23 -2.52
N SER A 101 10.87 2.86 -3.41
CA SER A 101 10.66 1.45 -3.79
C SER A 101 11.92 0.83 -4.41
N LEU A 102 12.69 1.60 -5.19
CA LEU A 102 13.97 1.14 -5.71
C LEU A 102 15.01 0.94 -4.61
N LEU A 103 15.10 1.84 -3.63
CA LEU A 103 16.04 1.74 -2.51
C LEU A 103 15.79 0.50 -1.64
N GLU A 104 14.52 0.11 -1.47
CA GLU A 104 14.11 -1.09 -0.73
C GLU A 104 14.39 -2.39 -1.52
N GLN A 105 14.63 -2.31 -2.83
CA GLN A 105 14.83 -3.44 -3.72
C GLN A 105 16.19 -3.39 -4.43
N PRO A 106 17.25 -4.01 -3.87
CA PRO A 106 18.60 -3.97 -4.42
C PRO A 106 18.70 -4.44 -5.88
N GLU A 107 17.85 -5.38 -6.29
CA GLU A 107 17.81 -5.97 -7.64
C GLU A 107 17.33 -4.97 -8.69
N SER A 108 16.36 -4.11 -8.34
CA SER A 108 15.78 -3.10 -9.23
C SER A 108 16.77 -1.98 -9.54
N LEU A 109 17.64 -1.63 -8.59
CA LEU A 109 18.73 -0.67 -8.79
C LEU A 109 19.80 -1.20 -9.76
N CYS A 110 20.09 -2.51 -9.73
CA CYS A 110 20.98 -3.14 -10.70
C CYS A 110 20.39 -3.03 -12.13
N LEU A 111 19.09 -3.31 -12.29
CA LEU A 111 18.40 -3.15 -13.57
C LEU A 111 18.40 -1.69 -14.06
N LEU A 112 18.19 -0.72 -13.15
CA LEU A 112 18.26 0.70 -13.49
C LEU A 112 19.64 1.09 -14.07
N THR A 113 20.73 0.55 -13.53
CA THR A 113 22.08 0.80 -14.08
C THR A 113 22.28 0.15 -15.44
N CYS A 114 21.79 -1.07 -15.64
CA CYS A 114 21.87 -1.81 -16.90
C CYS A 114 21.11 -1.11 -18.04
N LEU A 115 19.90 -0.62 -17.76
CA LEU A 115 19.03 0.03 -18.76
C LEU A 115 19.57 1.41 -19.18
N ASN A 116 20.30 2.09 -18.30
CA ASN A 116 20.89 3.41 -18.59
C ASN A 116 22.27 3.34 -19.28
N GLY A 117 22.69 2.14 -19.69
CA GLY A 117 23.67 1.94 -20.75
C GLY A 117 25.14 2.18 -20.41
N ASN A 118 25.57 2.14 -19.14
CA ASN A 118 26.97 2.48 -18.80
C ASN A 118 27.76 1.47 -17.95
N THR A 119 27.46 0.17 -17.99
CA THR A 119 28.35 -0.86 -17.44
C THR A 119 28.63 -2.00 -18.41
N LYS A 120 29.91 -2.17 -18.76
CA LYS A 120 30.51 -3.41 -19.30
C LYS A 120 30.68 -4.51 -18.22
N GLY A 121 29.80 -4.55 -17.22
CA GLY A 121 29.74 -5.59 -16.20
C GLY A 121 28.28 -5.64 -15.75
N ASP A 122 27.52 -6.70 -15.93
CA ASP A 122 27.87 -8.10 -15.82
C ASP A 122 27.07 -8.88 -16.88
N ARG A 123 27.69 -9.14 -18.05
CA ARG A 123 27.06 -9.95 -19.11
C ARG A 123 26.61 -11.31 -18.57
N ASN A 124 27.29 -11.83 -17.55
CA ASN A 124 26.92 -13.09 -16.93
C ASN A 124 25.57 -13.01 -16.21
N PHE A 125 25.22 -11.90 -15.55
CA PHE A 125 23.92 -11.80 -14.88
C PHE A 125 22.77 -11.74 -15.89
N ALA A 126 22.91 -10.94 -16.95
CA ALA A 126 21.92 -10.85 -18.03
C ALA A 126 21.76 -12.20 -18.78
N GLU A 127 22.86 -12.89 -19.06
CA GLU A 127 22.85 -14.22 -19.70
C GLU A 127 22.30 -15.30 -18.76
N THR A 128 22.57 -15.21 -17.45
CA THR A 128 22.02 -16.12 -16.44
C THR A 128 20.51 -15.93 -16.29
N TRP A 129 20.03 -14.68 -16.36
CA TRP A 129 18.60 -14.37 -16.37
C TRP A 129 17.90 -14.76 -17.66
N GLN A 130 18.50 -14.54 -18.83
CA GLN A 130 17.95 -15.04 -20.10
C GLN A 130 17.87 -16.57 -20.10
N LYS A 131 18.89 -17.27 -19.58
CA LYS A 131 18.85 -18.72 -19.41
C LYS A 131 17.78 -19.15 -18.41
N LYS A 132 17.57 -18.42 -17.30
CA LYS A 132 16.50 -18.70 -16.33
C LYS A 132 15.13 -18.53 -16.97
N LEU A 133 14.86 -17.41 -17.66
CA LEU A 133 13.62 -17.11 -18.36
C LEU A 133 13.32 -18.08 -19.51
N ALA A 134 14.35 -18.50 -20.26
CA ALA A 134 14.24 -19.50 -21.33
C ALA A 134 13.99 -20.93 -20.79
N LYS A 135 14.43 -21.23 -19.56
CA LYS A 135 14.12 -22.48 -18.87
C LYS A 135 12.68 -22.50 -18.35
N THR A 136 12.17 -21.37 -17.82
CA THR A 136 10.79 -21.27 -17.36
C THR A 136 9.77 -21.29 -18.50
N THR A 137 10.12 -20.77 -19.68
CA THR A 137 9.25 -20.82 -20.89
C THR A 137 9.23 -22.18 -21.58
N LYS A 138 10.09 -23.13 -21.20
CA LYS A 138 10.09 -24.52 -21.70
C LYS A 138 9.45 -25.54 -20.73
N THR A 139 8.79 -25.08 -19.68
CA THR A 139 7.98 -25.95 -18.82
C THR A 139 6.53 -25.96 -19.31
N ASN A 140 6.07 -27.12 -19.74
CA ASN A 140 4.76 -27.40 -20.33
C ASN A 140 3.58 -27.01 -19.42
N ALA A 141 3.17 -25.74 -19.44
CA ALA A 141 1.91 -25.29 -18.83
C ALA A 141 1.09 -24.35 -19.73
N PHE A 142 1.44 -24.23 -21.02
CA PHE A 142 0.65 -23.52 -22.02
C PHE A 142 0.12 -24.48 -23.10
N ARG A 143 -0.71 -25.42 -22.66
CA ARG A 143 -1.69 -26.12 -23.50
C ARG A 143 -2.88 -26.45 -22.61
N HIS A 144 -3.78 -25.49 -22.44
CA HIS A 144 -5.21 -25.67 -22.14
C HIS A 144 -5.83 -24.29 -21.86
N LEU A 145 -5.86 -23.41 -22.86
CA LEU A 145 -6.68 -22.18 -22.79
C LEU A 145 -7.29 -21.79 -24.14
N THR A 146 -7.47 -22.79 -25.01
CA THR A 146 -8.26 -22.67 -26.24
C THR A 146 -9.03 -23.97 -26.40
N ASN A 147 -10.22 -24.01 -25.80
CA ASN A 147 -11.41 -24.75 -26.24
C ASN A 147 -12.42 -24.73 -25.09
N LEU A 148 -13.35 -23.78 -25.17
CA LEU A 148 -14.78 -23.94 -24.86
C LEU A 148 -15.47 -22.59 -25.08
N ILE A 149 -15.46 -22.17 -26.34
CA ILE A 149 -16.54 -21.36 -26.90
C ILE A 149 -17.52 -22.36 -27.51
N PRO A 150 -18.82 -22.24 -27.25
CA PRO A 150 -19.79 -22.46 -28.30
C PRO A 150 -20.58 -21.17 -28.52
N LEU A 151 -20.28 -20.53 -29.65
CA LEU A 151 -21.17 -19.60 -30.32
C LEU A 151 -22.29 -20.42 -30.99
N SER A 152 -23.54 -20.00 -30.72
CA SER A 152 -24.72 -20.01 -31.60
C SER A 152 -25.35 -21.34 -32.06
N ILE A 153 -26.68 -21.43 -31.87
CA ILE A 153 -27.80 -21.70 -32.82
C ILE A 153 -29.08 -21.57 -31.95
N ALA A 154 -29.85 -20.48 -31.97
CA ALA A 154 -30.91 -20.04 -32.90
C ALA A 154 -32.34 -20.53 -32.56
N ALA A 155 -33.31 -19.61 -32.71
CA ALA A 155 -34.77 -19.79 -32.89
C ALA A 155 -35.59 -20.28 -31.67
N THR A 156 -36.78 -19.78 -31.29
CA THR A 156 -37.82 -18.99 -31.97
C THR A 156 -38.90 -18.52 -30.97
N LEU A 157 -39.44 -17.31 -31.20
CA LEU A 157 -40.83 -16.82 -31.05
C LEU A 157 -41.71 -17.27 -29.86
N ILE A 158 -42.33 -16.30 -29.17
CA ILE A 158 -43.76 -15.97 -29.31
C ILE A 158 -43.95 -14.48 -28.96
N SER A 159 -44.42 -13.72 -29.93
CA SER A 159 -45.17 -12.48 -29.75
C SER A 159 -46.63 -12.80 -30.07
N ALA A 160 -47.53 -12.76 -29.08
CA ALA A 160 -48.96 -12.49 -29.26
C ALA A 160 -49.69 -12.39 -27.91
N LEU A 161 -50.63 -11.45 -27.84
CA LEU A 161 -51.68 -11.21 -26.82
C LEU A 161 -51.15 -10.56 -25.51
N GLY A 162 -51.40 -9.29 -25.20
CA GLY A 162 -52.64 -8.54 -25.35
C GLY A 162 -53.57 -8.85 -24.19
N VAL A 163 -53.97 -7.80 -23.45
CA VAL A 163 -55.03 -7.67 -22.43
C VAL A 163 -54.49 -7.25 -21.06
N GLY A 164 -54.89 -6.04 -20.65
CA GLY A 164 -54.55 -5.46 -19.37
C GLY A 164 -55.20 -6.17 -18.19
N THR A 165 -54.54 -6.08 -17.04
CA THR A 165 -55.17 -5.91 -15.74
C THR A 165 -54.16 -5.17 -14.87
N GLY A 166 -54.63 -4.13 -14.17
CA GLY A 166 -53.82 -3.40 -13.21
C GLY A 166 -53.39 -4.33 -12.09
N LEU A 167 -52.09 -4.59 -11.98
CA LEU A 167 -51.51 -5.11 -10.75
C LEU A 167 -51.20 -3.92 -9.85
N TRP A 168 -52.15 -3.62 -8.95
CA TRP A 168 -51.86 -2.91 -7.72
C TRP A 168 -50.80 -3.71 -6.97
N VAL A 169 -49.54 -3.26 -7.04
CA VAL A 169 -48.49 -3.78 -6.17
C VAL A 169 -48.88 -3.36 -4.75
N VAL A 170 -49.27 -4.34 -3.93
CA VAL A 170 -49.60 -4.14 -2.52
C VAL A 170 -48.42 -3.41 -1.85
N PRO A 171 -48.65 -2.34 -1.05
CA PRO A 171 -47.58 -1.58 -0.39
C PRO A 171 -46.63 -2.47 0.43
N ALA A 172 -47.13 -3.59 0.95
CA ALA A 172 -46.34 -4.58 1.69
C ALA A 172 -45.34 -5.35 0.80
N VAL A 173 -45.64 -5.58 -0.49
CA VAL A 173 -44.71 -6.18 -1.45
C VAL A 173 -43.66 -5.15 -1.89
N GLN A 174 -44.06 -3.89 -2.01
CA GLN A 174 -43.12 -2.77 -2.22
C GLN A 174 -42.18 -2.57 -1.03
N GLN A 175 -42.66 -2.70 0.22
CA GLN A 175 -41.79 -2.66 1.41
C GLN A 175 -40.87 -3.88 1.52
N LYS A 176 -41.36 -5.09 1.21
CA LYS A 176 -40.52 -6.30 1.19
C LYS A 176 -39.47 -6.27 0.08
N LEU A 177 -39.81 -5.70 -1.07
CA LEU A 177 -38.86 -5.47 -2.17
C LEU A 177 -37.92 -4.30 -1.86
N ALA A 178 -38.35 -3.24 -1.18
CA ALA A 178 -37.48 -2.13 -0.77
C ALA A 178 -36.50 -2.53 0.34
N GLN A 179 -36.88 -3.39 1.29
CA GLN A 179 -35.95 -3.97 2.27
C GLN A 179 -34.95 -4.95 1.62
N LYS A 180 -35.36 -5.66 0.55
CA LYS A 180 -34.47 -6.57 -0.20
C LYS A 180 -33.60 -5.82 -1.22
N THR A 181 -33.92 -4.58 -1.50
CA THR A 181 -33.25 -3.72 -2.49
C THR A 181 -32.86 -2.39 -1.84
N ALA A 182 -32.36 -2.44 -0.59
CA ALA A 182 -31.53 -1.35 -0.12
C ALA A 182 -30.33 -1.29 -1.08
N PRO A 183 -30.08 -0.16 -1.78
CA PRO A 183 -28.91 -0.05 -2.62
C PRO A 183 -27.69 -0.35 -1.75
N ILE A 184 -26.84 -1.27 -2.20
CA ILE A 184 -25.53 -1.50 -1.60
C ILE A 184 -24.85 -0.14 -1.62
N SER A 185 -24.78 0.55 -0.48
CA SER A 185 -24.07 1.82 -0.39
C SER A 185 -22.66 1.57 -0.92
N PRO A 186 -22.21 2.34 -1.92
CA PRO A 186 -20.86 2.20 -2.43
C PRO A 186 -19.89 2.35 -1.26
N MET A 187 -18.98 1.39 -1.13
CA MET A 187 -17.98 1.41 -0.07
C MET A 187 -17.15 2.70 -0.20
N SER A 188 -17.15 3.51 0.85
CA SER A 188 -16.38 4.74 0.91
C SER A 188 -15.45 4.70 2.12
N PHE A 189 -14.27 5.28 1.95
CA PHE A 189 -13.23 5.27 2.99
C PHE A 189 -12.92 6.70 3.38
N GLU A 190 -12.81 6.92 4.69
CA GLU A 190 -12.17 8.11 5.24
C GLU A 190 -11.07 7.62 6.16
N ALA A 191 -9.83 7.95 5.83
CA ALA A 191 -8.69 7.67 6.66
C ALA A 191 -7.79 8.90 6.74
N SER A 192 -7.28 9.16 7.93
CA SER A 192 -6.19 10.11 8.12
C SER A 192 -4.90 9.30 8.24
N CYS A 193 -4.08 9.34 7.20
CA CYS A 193 -2.67 8.95 7.28
C CYS A 193 -1.87 10.22 7.62
N TYR A 194 -0.78 10.10 8.38
CA TYR A 194 0.12 11.24 8.57
C TYR A 194 0.71 11.73 7.25
N ILE A 195 0.76 13.04 7.10
CA ILE A 195 1.21 13.71 5.88
C ILE A 195 2.74 13.76 5.92
N GLY A 196 3.34 12.89 5.13
CA GLY A 196 4.71 12.96 4.65
C GLY A 196 4.74 12.09 3.42
N GLN A 197 5.31 12.55 2.30
CA GLN A 197 5.06 11.91 0.99
C GLN A 197 5.53 10.46 0.80
N SER A 198 6.02 9.80 1.86
CA SER A 198 6.48 8.42 1.77
C SER A 198 5.35 7.39 1.63
N TYR A 199 4.13 7.57 2.16
CA TYR A 199 3.08 6.53 2.04
C TYR A 199 1.65 7.07 2.02
N LYS A 200 1.11 7.22 0.81
CA LYS A 200 -0.30 7.53 0.55
C LYS A 200 -1.20 6.42 1.08
N PHE A 201 -2.37 6.79 1.60
CA PHE A 201 -3.47 5.88 1.89
C PHE A 201 -3.61 4.82 0.79
N SER A 202 -3.57 3.56 1.20
CA SER A 202 -3.74 2.42 0.33
C SER A 202 -5.07 1.75 0.67
N SER A 203 -5.86 1.43 -0.36
CA SER A 203 -7.16 0.83 -0.16
C SER A 203 -7.47 -0.21 -1.22
N HIS A 204 -8.31 -1.17 -0.85
CA HIS A 204 -8.92 -2.09 -1.79
C HIS A 204 -10.36 -2.37 -1.41
N VAL A 205 -11.20 -2.48 -2.43
CA VAL A 205 -12.59 -2.96 -2.31
C VAL A 205 -12.62 -4.36 -2.90
N GLY A 206 -12.97 -5.32 -2.05
CA GLY A 206 -13.07 -6.72 -2.42
C GLY A 206 -14.51 -7.17 -2.60
N SER A 207 -14.80 -8.41 -2.21
CA SER A 207 -16.14 -8.98 -2.39
C SER A 207 -17.08 -8.55 -1.26
N LEU A 208 -18.25 -8.02 -1.64
CA LEU A 208 -19.36 -7.72 -0.72
C LEU A 208 -20.43 -8.82 -0.71
N ASN A 209 -20.11 -9.98 -1.28
CA ASN A 209 -21.03 -11.12 -1.32
C ASN A 209 -21.02 -11.87 0.01
N GLY A 210 -22.19 -12.36 0.44
CA GLY A 210 -22.35 -13.08 1.69
C GLY A 210 -23.12 -12.28 2.75
N ASN A 211 -23.26 -12.90 3.93
CA ASN A 211 -24.05 -12.38 5.05
C ASN A 211 -23.24 -11.57 6.08
N LYS A 212 -21.91 -11.48 5.92
CA LYS A 212 -20.98 -10.69 6.74
C LYS A 212 -19.89 -10.06 5.88
N GLU A 213 -19.23 -9.05 6.41
CA GLU A 213 -18.14 -8.32 5.73
C GLU A 213 -16.83 -8.43 6.52
N LEU A 214 -15.71 -8.65 5.83
CA LEU A 214 -14.36 -8.73 6.41
C LEU A 214 -13.58 -7.47 6.03
N HIS A 215 -13.26 -6.64 7.01
CA HIS A 215 -12.55 -5.39 6.82
C HIS A 215 -11.18 -5.44 7.48
N LEU A 216 -10.12 -5.21 6.72
CA LEU A 216 -8.75 -5.15 7.21
C LEU A 216 -8.27 -3.69 7.25
N ILE A 217 -7.88 -3.23 8.43
CA ILE A 217 -7.10 -2.00 8.63
C ILE A 217 -5.69 -2.42 8.99
N ALA A 218 -4.70 -1.92 8.26
CA ALA A 218 -3.33 -2.35 8.46
C ALA A 218 -2.32 -1.21 8.31
N VAL A 219 -1.45 -1.07 9.30
CA VAL A 219 -0.43 -0.02 9.35
C VAL A 219 0.95 -0.56 9.69
N TYR A 220 1.99 0.23 9.50
CA TYR A 220 3.29 -0.13 10.06
C TYR A 220 3.41 0.37 11.51
N GLU A 221 3.09 1.65 11.71
CA GLU A 221 3.17 2.34 12.99
C GLU A 221 2.07 3.40 13.16
N ALA A 222 1.81 3.83 14.40
CA ALA A 222 1.00 5.01 14.63
C ALA A 222 1.85 6.27 14.44
N THR A 223 1.19 7.39 14.18
CA THR A 223 1.85 8.69 14.17
C THR A 223 2.08 9.12 15.61
N SER A 224 3.34 9.22 16.04
CA SER A 224 3.64 9.90 17.30
C SER A 224 3.56 11.41 17.06
N PRO A 225 2.71 12.17 17.77
CA PRO A 225 3.04 13.56 18.00
C PRO A 225 4.40 13.58 18.69
N GLN A 226 5.20 14.57 18.33
CA GLN A 226 6.58 14.76 18.78
C GLN A 226 6.62 15.00 20.30
N GLU A 227 6.48 13.96 21.12
CA GLU A 227 6.66 14.03 22.57
C GLU A 227 7.53 12.86 23.03
N ASN A 228 8.84 13.12 23.08
CA ASN A 228 9.80 12.47 23.98
C ASN A 228 9.70 10.94 24.12
N GLY A 229 10.05 10.21 23.06
CA GLY A 229 10.62 8.86 23.15
C GLY A 229 9.78 7.77 23.82
N ASN A 230 8.50 8.03 24.11
CA ASN A 230 7.65 7.11 24.85
C ASN A 230 6.74 6.36 23.88
N ARG A 231 7.24 5.21 23.37
CA ARG A 231 6.50 4.29 22.47
C ARG A 231 5.15 3.79 23.04
N ALA A 232 4.89 4.04 24.33
CA ALA A 232 3.72 3.54 25.06
C ALA A 232 2.38 4.26 24.76
N LYS A 233 2.32 5.20 23.80
CA LYS A 233 1.08 5.99 23.52
C LYS A 233 0.77 6.18 22.03
N SER A 234 1.18 5.23 21.19
CA SER A 234 0.84 5.19 19.76
C SER A 234 -0.61 4.72 19.58
N ALA A 235 -1.59 5.63 19.67
CA ALA A 235 -3.01 5.32 19.51
C ALA A 235 -3.50 5.59 18.08
N ILE A 236 -4.38 4.73 17.56
CA ILE A 236 -5.09 4.91 16.29
C ILE A 236 -6.59 4.81 16.52
N GLU A 237 -7.32 5.78 15.98
CA GLU A 237 -8.78 5.83 16.06
C GLU A 237 -9.42 5.01 14.93
N VAL A 238 -10.29 4.07 15.26
CA VAL A 238 -11.03 3.25 14.29
C VAL A 238 -12.51 3.43 14.49
N LYS A 239 -13.17 4.02 13.50
CA LYS A 239 -14.62 4.28 13.52
C LYS A 239 -15.36 3.32 12.59
N VAL A 240 -16.35 2.62 13.12
CA VAL A 240 -17.18 1.68 12.36
C VAL A 240 -18.59 2.25 12.21
N GLU A 241 -18.89 2.75 11.02
CA GLU A 241 -20.20 3.32 10.65
C GLU A 241 -21.01 2.36 9.76
N ARG A 242 -20.33 1.42 9.09
CA ARG A 242 -20.91 0.44 8.16
C ARG A 242 -21.99 -0.41 8.83
N GLN A 243 -23.15 -0.45 8.18
CA GLN A 243 -24.35 -1.14 8.69
C GLN A 243 -24.82 -2.25 7.75
N ASN A 244 -25.92 -2.91 8.11
CA ASN A 244 -26.65 -3.96 7.38
C ASN A 244 -26.05 -5.37 7.42
N LYS A 245 -24.74 -5.53 7.68
CA LYS A 245 -24.10 -6.82 7.83
C LYS A 245 -23.17 -6.83 9.05
N PRO A 246 -23.09 -7.95 9.79
CA PRO A 246 -22.05 -8.14 10.80
C PRO A 246 -20.65 -8.00 10.20
N ILE A 247 -19.76 -7.36 10.94
CA ILE A 247 -18.40 -7.03 10.54
C ILE A 247 -17.40 -7.90 11.30
N ILE A 248 -16.48 -8.52 10.56
CA ILE A 248 -15.23 -9.03 11.12
C ILE A 248 -14.18 -7.94 10.89
N LEU A 249 -13.69 -7.36 11.98
CA LEU A 249 -12.69 -6.30 11.96
C LEU A 249 -11.30 -6.91 12.18
N ALA A 250 -10.44 -6.86 11.16
CA ALA A 250 -9.04 -7.25 11.28
C ALA A 250 -8.16 -6.00 11.40
N LEU A 251 -7.31 -5.98 12.42
CA LEU A 251 -6.37 -4.90 12.72
C LEU A 251 -4.96 -5.47 12.66
N SER A 252 -4.07 -4.85 11.89
CA SER A 252 -2.69 -5.32 11.74
C SER A 252 -1.67 -4.21 11.88
N ALA A 253 -0.61 -4.45 12.65
CA ALA A 253 0.52 -3.52 12.76
C ALA A 253 1.87 -4.21 13.03
N TYR A 254 2.96 -3.52 12.70
CA TYR A 254 4.30 -3.96 13.10
C TYR A 254 4.63 -3.42 14.49
N GLU A 255 4.64 -2.09 14.65
CA GLU A 255 4.87 -1.38 15.92
C GLU A 255 3.71 -1.56 16.92
N PRO A 256 3.93 -1.34 18.23
CA PRO A 256 2.86 -1.45 19.22
C PRO A 256 1.83 -0.33 19.05
N ILE A 257 0.55 -0.70 18.93
CA ILE A 257 -0.55 0.25 18.72
C ILE A 257 -1.68 -0.01 19.72
N ASN A 258 -2.20 1.09 20.27
CA ASN A 258 -3.50 1.09 20.92
C ASN A 258 -4.62 1.43 19.92
N TRP A 259 -5.40 0.44 19.54
CA TRP A 259 -6.53 0.56 18.63
C TRP A 259 -7.76 1.03 19.41
N ASN A 260 -8.10 2.30 19.29
CA ASN A 260 -9.29 2.88 19.90
C ASN A 260 -10.49 2.72 18.97
N VAL A 261 -11.33 1.71 19.23
CA VAL A 261 -12.45 1.35 18.36
C VAL A 261 -13.73 2.01 18.85
N THR A 262 -14.42 2.71 17.95
CA THR A 262 -15.76 3.28 18.19
C THR A 262 -16.75 2.69 17.19
N VAL A 263 -17.88 2.18 17.70
CA VAL A 263 -18.95 1.57 16.89
C VAL A 263 -20.17 2.49 16.92
N GLU A 264 -20.59 2.98 15.75
CA GLU A 264 -21.79 3.81 15.65
C GLU A 264 -23.08 3.01 15.86
N PRO A 265 -24.18 3.63 16.34
CA PRO A 265 -25.47 2.97 16.46
C PRO A 265 -25.93 2.33 15.14
N GLY A 266 -26.20 1.02 15.18
CA GLY A 266 -26.63 0.24 14.02
C GLY A 266 -25.51 -0.50 13.29
N ALA A 267 -24.24 -0.21 13.59
CA ALA A 267 -23.11 -1.05 13.19
C ALA A 267 -22.94 -2.22 14.18
N VAL A 268 -22.54 -3.40 13.68
CA VAL A 268 -22.34 -4.61 14.49
C VAL A 268 -21.02 -5.25 14.12
N ILE A 269 -20.09 -5.30 15.08
CA ILE A 269 -18.84 -6.07 14.96
C ILE A 269 -19.08 -7.45 15.59
N GLU A 270 -18.93 -8.50 14.79
CA GLU A 270 -19.03 -9.90 15.22
C GLU A 270 -17.81 -10.31 16.05
N LYS A 271 -16.61 -9.93 15.60
CA LYS A 271 -15.34 -10.16 16.30
C LYS A 271 -14.23 -9.25 15.77
N ILE A 272 -13.19 -9.09 16.58
CA ILE A 272 -11.95 -8.39 16.22
C ILE A 272 -10.80 -9.39 16.15
N LEU A 273 -9.99 -9.30 15.09
CA LEU A 273 -8.78 -10.08 14.90
C LEU A 273 -7.59 -9.12 14.95
N VAL A 274 -6.60 -9.42 15.78
CA VAL A 274 -5.41 -8.58 15.93
C VAL A 274 -4.20 -9.35 15.42
N ASN A 275 -3.40 -8.73 14.55
CA ASN A 275 -2.19 -9.30 13.99
C ASN A 275 -1.01 -8.33 14.20
N GLY A 276 -0.09 -8.68 15.11
CA GLY A 276 0.99 -7.80 15.54
C GLY A 276 2.37 -8.45 15.46
N TYR A 277 3.43 -7.67 15.24
CA TYR A 277 4.76 -8.14 15.63
C TYR A 277 4.96 -7.85 17.12
N HIS A 278 4.88 -6.56 17.46
CA HIS A 278 4.83 -6.09 18.84
C HIS A 278 3.43 -6.20 19.43
N ASN A 279 3.35 -6.17 20.76
CA ASN A 279 2.09 -6.20 21.48
C ASN A 279 1.13 -5.08 21.05
N GLN A 280 -0.12 -5.47 20.80
CA GLN A 280 -1.22 -4.60 20.41
C GLN A 280 -2.23 -4.49 21.55
N THR A 281 -2.96 -3.37 21.64
CA THR A 281 -4.07 -3.23 22.60
C THR A 281 -5.32 -2.71 21.93
N ILE A 282 -6.49 -3.09 22.44
CA ILE A 282 -7.79 -2.57 21.99
C ILE A 282 -8.44 -1.78 23.13
N SER A 283 -8.94 -0.59 22.81
CA SER A 283 -9.77 0.24 23.69
C SER A 283 -11.07 0.67 23.00
N GLY A 284 -11.99 1.27 23.76
CA GLY A 284 -13.24 1.85 23.23
C GLY A 284 -14.41 0.87 23.07
N VAL A 285 -14.15 -0.44 23.10
CA VAL A 285 -15.19 -1.49 23.00
C VAL A 285 -15.12 -2.50 24.15
N THR A 286 -16.27 -3.08 24.49
CA THR A 286 -16.40 -4.17 25.47
C THR A 286 -17.38 -5.22 24.97
N GLY A 287 -17.22 -6.49 25.39
CA GLY A 287 -18.13 -7.58 25.04
C GLY A 287 -18.02 -8.12 23.61
N ILE A 288 -17.11 -7.58 22.79
CA ILE A 288 -16.78 -8.11 21.46
C ILE A 288 -15.63 -9.11 21.61
N PRO A 289 -15.74 -10.34 21.06
CA PRO A 289 -14.64 -11.29 21.05
C PRO A 289 -13.42 -10.73 20.32
N VAL A 290 -12.24 -10.86 20.94
CA VAL A 290 -10.94 -10.48 20.36
C VAL A 290 -10.09 -11.75 20.22
N GLU A 291 -9.61 -12.03 19.02
CA GLU A 291 -8.60 -13.04 18.76
C GLU A 291 -7.25 -12.36 18.54
N GLU A 292 -6.30 -12.65 19.43
CA GLU A 292 -4.96 -12.05 19.45
C GLU A 292 -3.94 -12.94 18.73
N HIS A 293 -3.17 -12.34 17.81
CA HIS A 293 -2.10 -12.98 17.05
C HIS A 293 -0.89 -12.05 16.93
N SER A 294 -0.57 -11.35 18.01
CA SER A 294 0.68 -10.61 18.14
C SER A 294 1.81 -11.55 18.53
N TYR A 295 2.94 -11.48 17.81
CA TYR A 295 4.06 -12.39 18.01
C TYR A 295 4.65 -12.30 19.42
N GLU A 296 4.84 -11.09 19.97
CA GLU A 296 5.36 -10.91 21.33
C GLU A 296 4.44 -11.47 22.43
N GLU A 297 3.12 -11.45 22.23
CA GLU A 297 2.14 -11.93 23.21
C GLU A 297 1.89 -13.44 23.09
N THR A 298 1.76 -13.93 21.86
CA THR A 298 1.26 -15.29 21.58
C THR A 298 2.32 -16.24 21.02
N GLY A 299 3.46 -15.71 20.55
CA GLY A 299 4.49 -16.47 19.84
C GLY A 299 4.15 -16.81 18.39
N ASP A 300 3.00 -16.35 17.87
CA ASP A 300 2.54 -16.58 16.49
C ASP A 300 1.91 -15.30 15.88
N TYR A 301 1.80 -15.26 14.55
CA TYR A 301 1.11 -14.20 13.82
C TYR A 301 0.49 -14.73 12.51
N LEU A 302 -0.59 -14.11 12.03
CA LEU A 302 -1.39 -14.63 10.91
C LEU A 302 -0.72 -14.43 9.54
N GLY A 303 0.14 -13.43 9.42
CA GLY A 303 0.88 -13.15 8.19
C GLY A 303 1.63 -11.82 8.26
N ASN A 304 2.33 -11.48 7.17
CA ASN A 304 3.11 -10.26 7.08
C ASN A 304 2.29 -8.99 7.40
N PHE A 305 2.95 -8.01 8.02
CA PHE A 305 2.38 -6.73 8.46
C PHE A 305 2.24 -5.76 7.28
N ILE A 306 1.39 -6.13 6.33
CA ILE A 306 1.15 -5.31 5.13
C ILE A 306 0.45 -4.01 5.51
N TYR A 307 0.86 -2.88 4.95
CA TYR A 307 0.18 -1.59 5.08
C TYR A 307 -0.12 -0.95 3.72
N LYS A 308 0.22 -1.66 2.63
CA LYS A 308 0.01 -1.28 1.24
C LYS A 308 -0.60 -2.46 0.48
N TRP A 309 -1.72 -2.19 -0.18
CA TRP A 309 -2.29 -3.07 -1.19
C TRP A 309 -1.34 -3.12 -2.40
N ASP A 310 -0.98 -4.33 -2.86
CA ASP A 310 0.10 -4.65 -3.85
C ASP A 310 1.47 -5.03 -3.24
N ALA A 311 1.63 -5.03 -1.91
CA ALA A 311 2.80 -5.66 -1.27
C ALA A 311 2.63 -7.19 -1.25
N THR A 312 2.84 -7.82 -2.41
CA THR A 312 2.92 -9.28 -2.60
C THR A 312 1.70 -10.08 -2.12
N THR A 313 0.62 -10.07 -2.90
CA THR A 313 -0.36 -11.17 -2.87
C THR A 313 0.21 -12.49 -3.41
N GLU A 314 1.49 -12.50 -3.86
CA GLU A 314 2.15 -13.66 -4.49
C GLU A 314 3.64 -13.83 -4.09
N SER A 315 4.05 -13.51 -2.86
CA SER A 315 5.36 -14.00 -2.40
C SER A 315 5.23 -15.48 -2.00
N THR A 316 5.95 -16.33 -2.73
CA THR A 316 5.71 -17.78 -2.88
C THR A 316 5.90 -18.65 -1.64
N ASN A 317 6.15 -18.09 -0.45
CA ASN A 317 6.40 -18.87 0.77
C ASN A 317 5.69 -18.34 2.05
N THR A 318 4.85 -17.30 1.97
CA THR A 318 4.07 -16.82 3.12
C THR A 318 2.60 -16.67 2.73
N PRO A 319 1.64 -17.22 3.50
CA PRO A 319 0.24 -16.89 3.28
C PRO A 319 0.08 -15.38 3.36
N SER A 320 -0.46 -14.74 2.32
CA SER A 320 -0.84 -13.34 2.46
C SER A 320 -1.78 -13.25 3.67
N LEU A 321 -1.58 -12.27 4.56
CA LEU A 321 -2.44 -12.04 5.73
C LEU A 321 -3.93 -12.13 5.34
N VAL A 322 -4.25 -11.57 4.17
CA VAL A 322 -5.57 -11.66 3.53
C VAL A 322 -6.02 -13.10 3.34
N THR A 323 -5.23 -13.96 2.68
CA THR A 323 -5.57 -15.38 2.49
C THR A 323 -5.84 -16.09 3.81
N LYS A 324 -5.02 -15.85 4.84
CA LYS A 324 -5.22 -16.48 6.15
C LYS A 324 -6.51 -15.99 6.81
N LEU A 325 -6.77 -14.68 6.79
CA LEU A 325 -8.01 -14.08 7.29
C LEU A 325 -9.24 -14.63 6.56
N GLU A 326 -9.18 -14.76 5.24
CA GLU A 326 -10.30 -15.32 4.46
C GLU A 326 -10.56 -16.79 4.81
N GLN A 327 -9.50 -17.58 5.01
CA GLN A 327 -9.60 -18.99 5.37
C GLN A 327 -10.21 -19.21 6.75
N ILE A 328 -9.73 -18.51 7.78
CA ILE A 328 -10.21 -18.71 9.16
C ILE A 328 -11.63 -18.16 9.38
N ASN A 329 -12.04 -17.16 8.59
CA ASN A 329 -13.34 -16.51 8.74
C ASN A 329 -14.40 -17.01 7.75
N HIS A 330 -14.00 -17.85 6.79
CA HIS A 330 -14.83 -18.29 5.68
C HIS A 330 -15.56 -17.13 4.97
N THR A 331 -14.90 -15.97 4.89
CA THR A 331 -15.45 -14.71 4.38
C THR A 331 -14.37 -14.04 3.54
N LYS A 332 -14.68 -13.70 2.29
CA LYS A 332 -13.73 -12.98 1.43
C LYS A 332 -13.51 -11.57 1.94
N LEU A 333 -12.33 -11.01 1.71
CA LEU A 333 -12.02 -9.64 2.07
C LEU A 333 -13.01 -8.69 1.39
N SER A 334 -13.69 -7.89 2.20
CA SER A 334 -14.63 -6.86 1.76
C SER A 334 -13.92 -5.53 1.55
N SER A 335 -12.99 -5.17 2.46
CA SER A 335 -12.14 -4.01 2.26
C SER A 335 -10.76 -4.12 2.89
N PHE A 336 -9.82 -3.38 2.33
CA PHE A 336 -8.53 -3.05 2.93
C PHE A 336 -8.38 -1.54 3.04
N GLN A 337 -7.84 -1.07 4.16
CA GLN A 337 -7.36 0.29 4.36
C GLN A 337 -5.97 0.21 5.01
N GLY A 338 -5.01 0.97 4.51
CA GLY A 338 -3.67 0.96 5.08
C GLY A 338 -2.88 2.24 4.87
N CYS A 339 -2.04 2.51 5.86
CA CYS A 339 -1.10 3.62 5.89
C CYS A 339 0.19 3.10 6.51
N TYR A 340 1.37 3.54 6.08
CA TYR A 340 2.57 3.24 6.87
C TYR A 340 2.45 3.84 8.28
N ARG A 341 2.05 5.11 8.35
CA ARG A 341 1.72 5.84 9.59
C ARG A 341 0.24 6.17 9.63
N GLY A 342 -0.52 5.49 10.50
CA GLY A 342 -1.94 5.75 10.71
C GLY A 342 -2.21 6.75 11.83
N THR A 343 -3.31 7.49 11.72
CA THR A 343 -3.92 8.22 12.85
C THR A 343 -5.38 7.85 13.04
N SER A 344 -6.16 7.78 11.96
CA SER A 344 -7.56 7.36 12.04
C SER A 344 -8.07 6.67 10.78
N PHE A 345 -9.08 5.82 10.95
CA PHE A 345 -9.74 5.07 9.87
C PHE A 345 -11.23 4.97 10.12
N THR A 346 -12.03 5.07 9.06
CA THR A 346 -13.48 4.95 9.09
C THR A 346 -13.95 3.90 8.08
N ILE A 347 -14.86 3.01 8.50
CA ILE A 347 -15.53 2.03 7.63
C ILE A 347 -16.98 2.48 7.42
N LYS A 348 -17.38 2.77 6.16
CA LYS A 348 -18.71 3.32 5.81
C LYS A 348 -19.57 2.41 4.93
#